data_AF-A0A834E0P7-F1
#
_entry.id   AF-A0A834E0P7-F1
#
_cell.length_a   1.000
_cell.length_b   1.000
_cell.length_c   1.000
_cell.angle_alpha   90.00
_cell.angle_beta   90.00
_cell.angle_gamma   90.00
#
_symmetry.space_group_name_H-M   'P 1'
#
loop_
_entity.id
_entity.type
_entity.pdbx_description
1 polymer ?
#
loop_
_entity_poly.entity_id
_entity_poly.type
_entity_poly.pdbx_seq_one_letter_code
_entity_poly.pdbx_strand_id
1 'polypeptide(L)' 'MQAQASIEGAPQFSMLGLLRHILSQEGIPGLYRGIAPNFMKVIPAVSISYVVYENMKQALGVTSR' A
#
# COMPACT_ATOMS: atom_id res chain seq x y z
N MET A 1 -14.60 24.24 4.59
CA MET A 1 -14.73 22.78 4.46
C MET A 1 -13.55 22.14 5.17
N GLN A 2 -13.81 21.60 6.36
CA GLN A 2 -12.84 21.10 7.33
C GLN A 2 -12.36 19.69 6.93
N ALA A 3 -11.06 19.46 6.95
CA ALA A 3 -10.46 18.12 7.12
C ALA A 3 -9.01 18.21 7.63
N GLN A 4 -8.75 19.08 8.61
CA GLN A 4 -7.63 18.92 9.51
C GLN A 4 -8.19 18.21 10.74
N ALA A 5 -8.14 16.87 10.74
CA ALA A 5 -8.25 16.13 11.98
C ALA A 5 -6.93 16.33 12.73
N SER A 6 -6.85 17.44 13.46
CA SER A 6 -5.84 17.63 14.51
C SER A 6 -6.04 16.49 15.50
N ILE A 7 -5.16 15.50 15.47
CA ILE A 7 -5.12 14.44 16.47
C ILE A 7 -4.51 15.08 17.73
N GLU A 8 -5.34 15.72 18.54
CA GLU A 8 -5.01 16.45 19.79
C GLU A 8 -4.49 15.54 20.93
N GLY A 9 -3.59 14.62 20.63
CA GLY A 9 -3.04 13.72 21.65
C GLY A 9 -1.98 12.74 21.18
N ALA A 10 -1.51 12.82 19.93
CA ALA A 10 -0.38 12.01 19.51
C ALA A 10 0.87 12.50 20.28
N PRO A 11 1.53 11.66 21.10
CA PRO A 11 2.76 12.07 21.74
C PRO A 11 3.73 12.45 20.63
N GLN A 12 4.44 13.58 20.77
CA GLN A 12 5.49 14.01 19.84
C GLN A 12 6.68 13.05 19.93
N PHE A 13 6.48 11.81 19.52
CA PHE A 13 7.56 10.87 19.37
C PHE A 13 8.35 11.29 18.13
N SER A 14 9.67 11.40 18.28
CA SER A 14 10.59 11.30 17.14
C SER A 14 10.18 10.10 16.28
N MET A 15 10.40 10.17 14.96
CA MET A 15 10.08 9.09 14.01
C MET A 15 10.57 7.71 14.53
N LEU A 16 11.74 7.69 15.17
CA LEU A 16 12.34 6.51 15.81
C LEU A 16 11.59 6.05 17.08
N GLY A 17 11.07 6.98 17.87
CA GLY A 17 10.25 6.69 19.05
C GLY A 17 8.90 6.07 18.68
N LEU A 18 8.27 6.56 17.60
CA LEU A 18 7.02 6.01 17.09
C LEU A 18 7.23 4.59 16.55
N LEU A 19 8.29 4.37 15.77
CA LEU A 19 8.69 3.05 15.29
C LEU A 19 8.90 2.05 16.43
N ARG A 20 9.66 2.44 17.46
CA ARG A 20 9.87 1.58 18.65
C ARG A 20 8.57 1.29 19.39
N HIS A 21 7.69 2.28 19.53
CA HIS A 21 6.40 2.10 20.18
C HIS A 21 5.50 1.10 19.44
N ILE A 22 5.38 1.24 18.11
CA ILE A 22 4.62 0.32 17.26
C ILE A 22 5.20 -1.10 17.33
N LEU A 23 6.52 -1.24 17.23
CA LEU A 23 7.18 -2.54 17.34
C LEU A 23 6.98 -3.20 18.70
N SER A 24 6.94 -2.42 19.79
CA SER A 24 6.73 -2.96 21.14
C SER A 24 5.27 -3.32 21.44
N GLN A 25 4.30 -2.66 20.81
CA GLN A 25 2.86 -2.87 21.06
C GLN A 25 2.24 -3.90 20.11
N GLU A 26 2.53 -3.79 18.81
CA GLU A 26 1.90 -4.62 17.76
C GLU A 26 2.90 -5.54 17.03
N GLY A 27 4.20 -5.41 17.30
CA GLY A 27 5.24 -6.19 16.64
C GLY A 27 5.47 -5.80 15.17
N ILE A 28 6.23 -6.63 14.46
CA ILE A 28 6.49 -6.51 13.02
C ILE A 28 5.19 -6.41 12.18
N PRO A 29 4.13 -7.21 12.41
CA PRO A 29 2.92 -7.14 11.58
C PRO A 29 2.16 -5.81 11.73
N GLY A 30 2.25 -5.13 12.88
CA GLY A 30 1.67 -3.79 13.08
C GLY A 30 2.22 -2.75 12.11
N LEU A 31 3.50 -2.88 11.71
CA LEU A 31 4.13 -1.98 10.74
C LEU A 31 3.58 -2.16 9.31
N TYR A 32 3.12 -3.37 8.96
CA TYR A 32 2.63 -3.70 7.62
C TYR A 32 1.10 -3.61 7.47
N ARG A 33 0.36 -3.42 8.57
CA ARG A 33 -1.11 -3.43 8.59
C ARG A 33 -1.74 -2.33 7.74
N GLY A 34 -1.05 -1.20 7.52
CA GLY A 34 -1.50 -0.13 6.60
C GLY A 34 -1.05 -0.33 5.15
N ILE A 35 0.02 -1.08 4.94
CA ILE A 35 0.60 -1.34 3.63
C ILE A 35 -0.19 -2.43 2.88
N ALA A 36 -0.61 -3.48 3.58
CA ALA A 36 -1.43 -4.56 3.02
C ALA A 36 -2.76 -4.10 2.37
N PRO A 37 -3.62 -3.29 3.02
CA PRO A 37 -4.83 -2.77 2.39
C PRO A 37 -4.53 -1.79 1.25
N ASN A 38 -3.42 -1.05 1.31
CA ASN A 38 -3.00 -0.20 0.20
C ASN A 38 -2.65 -1.04 -1.04
N PHE A 39 -1.86 -2.11 -0.86
CA PHE A 39 -1.57 -3.06 -1.92
C PHE A 39 -2.84 -3.74 -2.44
N MET A 40 -3.74 -4.18 -1.56
CA MET A 40 -5.01 -4.80 -1.96
C MET A 40 -5.86 -3.91 -2.87
N LYS A 41 -5.76 -2.58 -2.74
CA LYS A 41 -6.42 -1.61 -3.64
C LYS A 41 -5.70 -1.42 -4.97
N VAL A 42 -4.37 -1.49 -4.98
CA VAL A 42 -3.55 -1.29 -6.18
C VAL A 42 -3.49 -2.54 -7.06
N ILE A 43 -3.52 -3.73 -6.45
CA ILE A 43 -3.42 -5.03 -7.15
C ILE A 43 -4.45 -5.15 -8.29
N PRO A 44 -5.76 -4.90 -8.10
CA PRO A 44 -6.74 -5.03 -9.18
C PRO A 44 -6.45 -4.14 -10.39
N ALA A 45 -6.04 -2.89 -10.16
CA ALA A 45 -5.72 -1.96 -11.24
C ALA A 45 -4.51 -2.41 -12.06
N VAL A 46 -3.47 -2.92 -11.37
CA VAL A 46 -2.27 -3.47 -12.00
C VAL A 46 -2.60 -4.77 -12.74
N SER A 47 -3.40 -5.66 -12.15
CA SER A 47 -3.84 -6.91 -12.78
C SER A 47 -4.62 -6.66 -14.07
N ILE A 48 -5.57 -5.73 -14.07
CA ILE A 48 -6.34 -5.39 -15.29
C ILE A 48 -5.41 -4.86 -16.38
N SER A 49 -4.51 -3.94 -16.02
CA SER A 49 -3.53 -3.38 -16.97
C SER A 49 -2.66 -4.48 -17.58
N TYR A 50 -2.23 -5.44 -16.77
CA TYR A 50 -1.42 -6.57 -17.22
C TYR A 50 -2.20 -7.50 -18.15
N VAL A 51 -3.41 -7.88 -17.78
CA VAL A 51 -4.28 -8.74 -18.60
C VAL A 51 -4.59 -8.07 -19.93
N VAL A 52 -4.91 -6.78 -19.95
CA VAL A 52 -5.15 -6.03 -21.19
C VAL A 52 -3.89 -6.00 -22.05
N TYR A 53 -2.73 -5.74 -21.45
CA TYR A 53 -1.45 -5.77 -22.15
C TYR A 53 -1.16 -7.14 -22.77
N GLU A 54 -1.39 -8.24 -22.04
CA GLU A 54 -1.20 -9.60 -22.54
C GLU A 54 -2.18 -9.93 -23.67
N ASN A 55 -3.47 -9.61 -23.50
CA ASN A 55 -4.48 -9.80 -24.55
C ASN A 55 -4.13 -9.01 -25.81
N MET A 56 -3.67 -7.77 -25.65
CA MET A 56 -3.31 -6.90 -26.75
C MET A 56 -2.03 -7.38 -27.45
N LYS A 57 -1.04 -7.87 -26.69
CA LYS A 57 0.15 -8.54 -27.25
C LYS A 57 -0.22 -9.79 -28.05
N GLN A 58 -1.13 -10.62 -27.52
CA GLN A 58 -1.61 -11.82 -28.21
C GLN A 58 -2.38 -11.45 -29.49
N ALA A 59 -3.28 -10.47 -29.41
CA ALA A 59 -4.07 -9.99 -30.55
C ALA A 59 -3.21 -9.37 -31.65
N LEU A 60 -2.14 -8.65 -31.27
CA LEU A 60 -1.18 -8.06 -32.20
C LEU A 60 -0.15 -9.08 -32.73
N GLY A 61 -0.23 -10.35 -32.35
CA GLY A 61 0.69 -11.39 -32.81
C GLY A 61 2.12 -11.24 -32.28
N VAL A 62 2.35 -10.39 -31.26
CA VAL A 62 3.65 -10.18 -30.60
C VAL A 62 3.85 -11.21 -29.47
N THR A 63 3.36 -12.42 -29.69
CA THR A 63 3.97 -13.62 -29.13
C THR A 63 5.09 -13.98 -30.09
N SER A 64 6.19 -13.21 -30.02
CA SER A 64 7.46 -13.77 -30.48
C SER A 64 7.73 -14.95 -29.56
N ARG A 65 7.57 -16.13 -30.15
CA ARG A 65 7.79 -17.47 -29.62
C ARG A 65 9.00 -17.57 -28.68
#